data_AF-A0A9D5BE95-F1
#
_entry.id   AF-A0A9D5BE95-F1
#
_cell.length_a   1.000
_cell.length_b   1.000
_cell.length_c   1.000
_cell.angle_alpha   90.00
_cell.angle_beta   90.00
_cell.angle_gamma   90.00
#
_symmetry.space_group_name_H-M   'P 1'
#
loop_
_entity.id
_entity.type
_entity.pdbx_description
1 polymer ?
#
loop_
_entity_poly.entity_id
_entity_poly.type
_entity_poly.pdbx_seq_one_letter_code
_entity_poly.pdbx_strand_id
1 'polypeptide(L)'
;MNRSQDQRSTRPAKPPTIHTCALSGDLLGLQKLLRENPNLLNGTNPVMAQTPLHVSAGNNRAEIVKFLLEWQGSERVQIEAKNMYGETPLHMAAKNGCSEAAQLLLAHGAFVEARANNGMTPLHLAVWHSLRAEEFLTVKTLLEHNADCSAKDNEEMTPLNHLSQGPGNEKLRELLNKHLEEQRKRRAIEACGETKAKMDELEKELSNIVGLYDLKIQLRKWAKGMLLDERRRALGLHVGTRRPPHMAFLGNPGTGYILNTMHVLFFFFIQLYRSTSFILYELCAFRKFSYLIGKTMVARILGRLLHMVGILPTDKVTEVQRTDLVGEFVGHTGPKTRRKIQQAEGGILFVDEAYRLIPMQKADDKDYGLEALEEIMSVMDSGKIVVIFAGYSEPMKRVIASNEGFCRRVTKFFHFIDFSSEELATILHIKMNNLAENSLLFGFKLHSECRIEAISALIETETTEKQRKEANGGLVDTMLINARESLDLRLSYDCIDTEELLTITLEDLEAGIGLLSQ
;
A
#
# COMPACT_ATOMS: atom_id res chain seq x y z
N MET A 1 15.95 51.89 -82.20
CA MET A 1 14.66 51.51 -81.59
C MET A 1 14.43 50.03 -81.85
N ASN A 2 14.55 49.19 -80.81
CA ASN A 2 13.92 47.87 -80.72
C ASN A 2 14.17 47.35 -79.31
N ARG A 3 13.16 47.43 -78.45
CA ARG A 3 13.07 46.65 -77.21
C ARG A 3 11.93 45.67 -77.39
N SER A 4 12.31 44.41 -77.44
CA SER A 4 11.48 43.21 -77.40
C SER A 4 10.57 43.21 -76.17
N GLN A 5 9.33 42.82 -76.41
CA GLN A 5 8.31 42.56 -75.39
C GLN A 5 8.76 41.38 -74.51
N ASP A 6 8.91 41.61 -73.21
CA ASP A 6 9.00 40.54 -72.21
C ASP A 6 7.59 40.26 -71.66
N GLN A 7 7.02 39.14 -72.11
CA GLN A 7 5.83 38.53 -71.55
C GLN A 7 6.15 37.98 -70.15
N ARG A 8 5.73 38.68 -69.09
CA ARG A 8 5.66 38.10 -67.74
C ARG A 8 4.52 37.09 -67.69
N SER A 9 4.85 35.81 -67.83
CA SER A 9 3.92 34.70 -67.57
C SER A 9 3.44 34.75 -66.12
N THR A 10 2.15 34.98 -65.91
CA THR A 10 1.47 34.75 -64.63
C THR A 10 1.42 33.24 -64.37
N ARG A 11 2.29 32.75 -63.47
CA ARG A 11 2.19 31.36 -62.98
C ARG A 11 0.83 31.21 -62.28
N PRO A 12 0.03 30.17 -62.58
CA PRO A 12 -1.22 29.93 -61.86
C PRO A 12 -0.88 29.65 -60.38
N ALA A 13 -1.58 30.35 -59.47
CA ALA A 13 -1.43 30.11 -58.04
C ALA A 13 -1.76 28.64 -57.73
N LYS A 14 -0.87 27.95 -57.00
CA LYS A 14 -1.11 26.58 -56.55
C LYS A 14 -2.42 26.55 -55.74
N PRO A 15 -3.25 25.49 -55.88
CA PRO A 15 -4.50 25.40 -55.14
C PRO A 15 -4.24 25.45 -53.61
N PRO A 16 -5.13 26.09 -52.83
CA PRO A 16 -4.97 26.21 -51.39
C PRO A 16 -4.98 24.83 -50.74
N THR A 17 -3.97 24.57 -49.91
CA THR A 17 -3.88 23.38 -49.05
C THR A 17 -4.69 23.56 -47.78
N ILE A 18 -5.01 22.46 -47.08
CA ILE A 18 -5.69 22.54 -45.79
C ILE A 18 -4.90 23.36 -44.75
N HIS A 19 -3.56 23.28 -44.77
CA HIS A 19 -2.69 24.05 -43.88
C HIS A 19 -2.71 25.54 -44.21
N THR A 20 -2.80 25.92 -45.49
CA THR A 20 -2.93 27.34 -45.88
C THR A 20 -4.27 27.93 -45.45
N CYS A 21 -5.37 27.16 -45.54
CA CYS A 21 -6.67 27.58 -45.01
C CYS A 21 -6.63 27.71 -43.48
N ALA A 22 -6.01 26.73 -42.79
CA ALA A 22 -5.79 26.77 -41.35
C ALA A 22 -4.92 27.97 -40.89
N LEU A 23 -3.96 28.39 -41.72
CA LEU A 23 -3.10 29.55 -41.47
C LEU A 23 -3.86 30.88 -41.70
N SER A 24 -4.58 30.99 -42.81
CA SER A 24 -5.27 32.23 -43.20
C SER A 24 -6.57 32.48 -42.45
N GLY A 25 -7.16 31.45 -41.83
CA GLY A 25 -8.49 31.53 -41.21
C GLY A 25 -9.64 31.28 -42.20
N ASP A 26 -9.37 30.68 -43.36
CA ASP A 26 -10.40 30.35 -44.36
C ASP A 26 -11.18 29.09 -43.96
N LEU A 27 -12.19 29.26 -43.10
CA LEU A 27 -13.04 28.17 -42.62
C LEU A 27 -13.82 27.50 -43.76
N LEU A 28 -14.34 28.27 -44.71
CA LEU A 28 -15.14 27.74 -45.83
C LEU A 28 -14.28 26.87 -46.76
N GLY A 29 -13.08 27.33 -47.10
CA GLY A 29 -12.13 26.55 -47.88
C GLY A 29 -11.70 25.28 -47.16
N LEU A 30 -11.45 25.35 -45.84
CA LEU A 30 -11.11 24.20 -45.02
C LEU A 30 -12.25 23.17 -44.95
N GLN A 31 -13.49 23.62 -44.76
CA GLN A 31 -14.69 22.77 -44.77
C GLN A 31 -14.88 22.07 -46.12
N LYS A 32 -14.67 22.79 -47.23
CA LYS A 32 -14.75 22.23 -48.57
C LYS A 32 -13.70 21.12 -48.77
N LEU A 33 -12.46 21.38 -48.40
CA LEU A 33 -11.36 20.40 -48.53
C LEU A 33 -11.59 19.14 -47.70
N LEU A 34 -12.09 19.27 -46.46
CA LEU A 34 -12.38 18.12 -45.60
C LEU A 34 -13.61 17.32 -46.05
N ARG A 35 -14.59 17.97 -46.69
CA ARG A 35 -15.72 17.27 -47.32
C ARG A 35 -15.28 16.46 -48.54
N GLU A 36 -14.35 17.00 -49.33
CA GLU A 36 -13.79 16.32 -50.51
C GLU A 36 -12.80 15.20 -50.12
N ASN A 37 -12.00 15.41 -49.08
CA ASN A 37 -11.02 14.44 -48.59
C ASN A 37 -10.86 14.51 -47.05
N PRO A 38 -11.59 13.68 -46.29
CA PRO A 38 -11.51 13.64 -44.83
C PRO A 38 -10.13 13.28 -44.27
N ASN A 39 -9.29 12.54 -45.01
CA ASN A 39 -7.94 12.13 -44.56
C ASN A 39 -6.99 13.32 -44.35
N LEU A 40 -7.37 14.52 -44.83
CA LEU A 40 -6.61 15.74 -44.60
C LEU A 40 -6.71 16.23 -43.15
N LEU A 41 -7.68 15.77 -42.36
CA LEU A 41 -7.94 16.19 -40.98
C LEU A 41 -6.68 16.18 -40.10
N ASN A 42 -5.91 15.09 -40.19
CA ASN A 42 -4.68 14.88 -39.45
C ASN A 42 -3.43 14.94 -40.36
N GLY A 43 -3.59 15.36 -41.62
CA GLY A 43 -2.50 15.41 -42.59
C GLY A 43 -1.40 16.38 -42.16
N THR A 44 -0.15 15.94 -42.18
CA THR A 44 0.99 16.77 -41.76
C THR A 44 1.58 17.55 -42.93
N ASN A 45 2.06 18.78 -42.67
CA ASN A 45 2.82 19.52 -43.67
C ASN A 45 4.25 18.96 -43.80
N PRO A 46 4.91 19.06 -44.98
CA PRO A 46 6.18 18.38 -45.22
C PRO A 46 7.38 19.00 -44.48
N VAL A 47 7.25 20.25 -43.99
CA VAL A 47 8.39 20.99 -43.43
C VAL A 47 8.51 20.75 -41.92
N MET A 48 7.42 20.90 -41.17
CA MET A 48 7.44 20.85 -39.70
C MET A 48 6.62 19.68 -39.14
N ALA A 49 6.07 18.83 -40.00
CA ALA A 49 5.14 17.76 -39.63
C ALA A 49 3.90 18.26 -38.85
N GLN A 50 3.42 19.47 -39.14
CA GLN A 50 2.29 20.07 -38.43
C GLN A 50 0.95 19.65 -39.06
N THR A 51 0.01 19.23 -38.22
CA THR A 51 -1.40 19.03 -38.63
C THR A 51 -2.11 20.38 -38.84
N PRO A 52 -3.29 20.42 -39.49
CA PRO A 52 -4.08 21.65 -39.61
C PRO A 52 -4.36 22.27 -38.24
N LEU A 53 -4.57 21.45 -37.20
CA LEU A 53 -4.80 21.89 -35.83
C LEU A 53 -3.58 22.59 -35.21
N HIS A 54 -2.35 22.16 -35.50
CA HIS A 54 -1.15 22.89 -35.07
C HIS A 54 -1.10 24.30 -35.68
N VAL A 55 -1.38 24.38 -36.99
CA VAL A 55 -1.27 25.64 -37.74
C VAL A 55 -2.35 26.62 -37.30
N SER A 56 -3.61 26.18 -37.19
CA SER A 56 -4.70 27.05 -36.73
C SER A 56 -4.52 27.47 -35.27
N ALA A 57 -4.05 26.56 -34.39
CA ALA A 57 -3.78 26.87 -33.00
C ALA A 57 -2.67 27.90 -32.82
N GLY A 58 -1.54 27.74 -33.54
CA GLY A 58 -0.42 28.67 -33.48
C GLY A 58 -0.68 30.04 -34.14
N ASN A 59 -1.81 30.23 -34.83
CA ASN A 59 -2.20 31.50 -35.46
C ASN A 59 -3.50 32.07 -34.89
N ASN A 60 -3.93 31.57 -33.73
CA ASN A 60 -5.17 31.94 -33.05
C ASN A 60 -6.42 31.93 -33.97
N ARG A 61 -6.52 30.97 -34.89
CA ARG A 61 -7.70 30.80 -35.75
C ARG A 61 -8.78 30.03 -34.99
N ALA A 62 -9.37 30.65 -33.97
CA ALA A 62 -10.29 30.03 -33.02
C ALA A 62 -11.46 29.31 -33.69
N GLU A 63 -12.06 29.88 -34.74
CA GLU A 63 -13.16 29.24 -35.48
C GLU A 63 -12.73 27.93 -36.16
N ILE A 64 -11.53 27.89 -36.74
CA ILE A 64 -10.98 26.67 -37.35
C ILE A 64 -10.60 25.67 -36.27
N VAL A 65 -9.97 26.10 -35.17
CA VAL A 65 -9.64 25.23 -34.03
C VAL A 65 -10.91 24.57 -33.51
N LYS A 66 -11.96 25.36 -33.24
CA LYS A 66 -13.26 24.86 -32.77
C LYS A 66 -13.87 23.88 -33.77
N PHE A 67 -13.91 24.25 -35.05
CA PHE A 67 -14.46 23.37 -36.09
C PHE A 67 -13.72 22.02 -36.19
N LEU A 68 -12.39 22.02 -36.13
CA LEU A 68 -11.59 20.81 -36.17
C LEU A 68 -11.78 19.94 -34.92
N LEU A 69 -11.92 20.56 -33.74
CA LEU A 69 -12.18 19.86 -32.47
C LEU A 69 -13.58 19.24 -32.40
N GLU A 70 -14.57 19.91 -33.00
CA GLU A 70 -15.97 19.47 -33.08
C GLU A 70 -16.28 18.65 -34.34
N TRP A 71 -15.26 18.22 -35.09
CA TRP A 71 -15.43 17.50 -36.34
C TRP A 71 -16.17 16.16 -36.14
N GLN A 72 -17.27 15.97 -36.89
CA GLN A 72 -18.14 14.79 -36.80
C GLN A 72 -17.93 13.78 -37.94
N GLY A 73 -16.76 13.80 -38.61
CA GLY A 73 -16.45 12.83 -39.66
C GLY A 73 -16.00 11.46 -39.12
N SER A 74 -15.60 10.57 -40.04
CA SER A 74 -15.19 9.20 -39.72
C SER A 74 -13.89 9.11 -38.91
N GLU A 75 -12.97 10.06 -39.11
CA GLU A 75 -11.72 10.15 -38.36
C GLU A 75 -11.84 11.14 -37.19
N ARG A 76 -11.20 10.80 -36.07
CA ARG A 76 -11.07 11.72 -34.93
C ARG A 76 -9.84 12.62 -35.11
N VAL A 77 -9.98 13.87 -34.70
CA VAL A 77 -8.86 14.82 -34.67
C VAL A 77 -7.82 14.40 -33.63
N GLN A 78 -6.54 14.45 -33.99
CA GLN A 78 -5.44 14.12 -33.09
C GLN A 78 -5.01 15.37 -32.33
N ILE A 79 -5.66 15.62 -31.19
CA ILE A 79 -5.39 16.78 -30.31
C ILE A 79 -3.95 16.74 -29.77
N GLU A 80 -3.39 15.55 -29.55
CA GLU A 80 -2.03 15.33 -29.04
C GLU A 80 -1.02 14.95 -30.13
N ALA A 81 -1.33 15.20 -31.41
CA ALA A 81 -0.36 15.00 -32.49
C ALA A 81 0.91 15.79 -32.21
N LYS A 82 2.08 15.22 -32.53
CA LYS A 82 3.38 15.87 -32.32
C LYS A 82 4.00 16.27 -33.64
N ASN A 83 4.49 17.52 -33.71
CA ASN A 83 5.27 18.01 -34.82
C ASN A 83 6.75 17.53 -34.74
N MET A 84 7.62 17.99 -35.64
CA MET A 84 9.05 17.60 -35.67
C MET A 84 9.84 17.91 -34.38
N TYR A 85 9.37 18.85 -33.55
CA TYR A 85 9.96 19.24 -32.27
C TYR A 85 9.31 18.53 -31.08
N GLY A 86 8.38 17.61 -31.32
CA GLY A 86 7.58 16.97 -30.27
C GLY A 86 6.50 17.88 -29.68
N GLU A 87 6.28 19.06 -30.27
CA GLU A 87 5.29 20.04 -29.80
C GLU A 87 3.89 19.62 -30.27
N THR A 88 2.91 19.72 -29.37
CA THR A 88 1.48 19.52 -29.67
C THR A 88 0.83 20.83 -30.15
N PRO A 89 -0.41 20.82 -30.68
CA PRO A 89 -1.15 22.06 -30.97
C PRO A 89 -1.23 23.04 -29.79
N LEU A 90 -1.29 22.53 -28.55
CA LEU A 90 -1.28 23.37 -27.34
C LEU A 90 0.08 24.05 -27.13
N HIS A 91 1.19 23.38 -27.44
CA HIS A 91 2.52 24.00 -27.43
C HIS A 91 2.60 25.13 -28.48
N MET A 92 2.05 24.91 -29.68
CA MET A 92 2.03 25.93 -30.74
C MET A 92 1.22 27.17 -30.32
N ALA A 93 0.04 26.96 -29.72
CA ALA A 93 -0.76 28.05 -29.16
C ALA A 93 0.00 28.81 -28.06
N ALA A 94 0.63 28.07 -27.13
CA ALA A 94 1.42 28.66 -26.05
C ALA A 94 2.63 29.47 -26.53
N LYS A 95 3.42 28.91 -27.45
CA LYS A 95 4.62 29.51 -28.03
C LYS A 95 4.35 30.84 -28.75
N ASN A 96 3.14 30.99 -29.28
CA ASN A 96 2.71 32.18 -30.03
C ASN A 96 1.68 33.03 -29.25
N GLY A 97 1.47 32.78 -27.96
CA GLY A 97 0.55 33.55 -27.12
C GLY A 97 -0.93 33.50 -27.53
N CYS A 98 -1.35 32.47 -28.28
CA CYS A 98 -2.72 32.32 -28.80
C CYS A 98 -3.67 31.78 -27.72
N SER A 99 -4.12 32.66 -26.83
CA SER A 99 -4.90 32.32 -25.64
C SER A 99 -6.26 31.67 -25.93
N GLU A 100 -7.00 32.14 -26.94
CA GLU A 100 -8.30 31.58 -27.33
C GLU A 100 -8.16 30.17 -27.88
N ALA A 101 -7.15 29.94 -28.74
CA ALA A 101 -6.84 28.61 -29.24
C ALA A 101 -6.40 27.67 -28.10
N ALA A 102 -5.58 28.14 -27.16
CA ALA A 102 -5.18 27.37 -25.99
C ALA A 102 -6.39 26.99 -25.11
N GLN A 103 -7.30 27.94 -24.88
CA GLN A 103 -8.54 27.71 -24.11
C GLN A 103 -9.42 26.65 -24.78
N LEU A 104 -9.62 26.72 -26.11
CA LEU A 104 -10.41 25.73 -26.85
C LEU A 104 -9.80 24.33 -26.78
N LEU A 105 -8.48 24.23 -26.95
CA LEU A 105 -7.76 22.96 -26.87
C LEU A 105 -7.90 22.32 -25.48
N LEU A 106 -7.69 23.10 -24.41
CA LEU A 106 -7.83 22.62 -23.03
C LEU A 106 -9.27 22.21 -22.71
N ALA A 107 -10.26 22.97 -23.17
CA ALA A 107 -11.68 22.63 -23.01
C ALA A 107 -12.06 21.31 -23.70
N HIS A 108 -11.33 20.91 -24.74
CA HIS A 108 -11.52 19.65 -25.47
C HIS A 108 -10.56 18.54 -25.02
N GLY A 109 -9.92 18.69 -23.85
CA GLY A 109 -9.11 17.64 -23.23
C GLY A 109 -7.66 17.57 -23.72
N ALA A 110 -7.11 18.64 -24.30
CA ALA A 110 -5.68 18.71 -24.56
C ALA A 110 -4.89 18.58 -23.25
N PHE A 111 -3.83 17.77 -23.26
CA PHE A 111 -3.02 17.51 -22.09
C PHE A 111 -2.11 18.69 -21.77
N VAL A 112 -2.41 19.40 -20.68
CA VAL A 112 -1.70 20.63 -20.26
C VAL A 112 -0.20 20.39 -19.96
N GLU A 113 0.17 19.18 -19.53
CA GLU A 113 1.54 18.78 -19.19
C GLU A 113 2.25 17.99 -20.30
N ALA A 114 1.78 18.10 -21.55
CA ALA A 114 2.46 17.48 -22.68
C ALA A 114 3.92 17.96 -22.76
N ARG A 115 4.84 17.06 -23.14
CA ARG A 115 6.28 17.36 -23.24
C ARG A 115 6.76 17.34 -24.69
N ALA A 116 7.40 18.43 -25.09
CA ALA A 116 8.19 18.54 -26.31
C ALA A 116 9.51 17.76 -26.22
N ASN A 117 10.27 17.66 -27.31
CA ASN A 117 11.51 16.87 -27.37
C ASN A 117 12.60 17.36 -26.39
N ASN A 118 12.57 18.65 -26.02
CA ASN A 118 13.45 19.25 -25.02
C ASN A 118 12.89 19.19 -23.58
N GLY A 119 11.78 18.48 -23.36
CA GLY A 119 11.14 18.34 -22.05
C GLY A 119 10.28 19.52 -21.63
N MET A 120 10.23 20.61 -22.42
CA MET A 120 9.40 21.78 -22.13
C MET A 120 7.91 21.43 -22.23
N THR A 121 7.14 22.03 -21.32
CA THR A 121 5.66 22.00 -21.33
C THR A 121 5.11 23.25 -22.04
N PRO A 122 3.81 23.29 -22.41
CA PRO A 122 3.18 24.50 -22.91
C PRO A 122 3.40 25.73 -22.01
N LEU A 123 3.43 25.57 -20.68
CA LEU A 123 3.68 26.68 -19.75
C LEU A 123 5.08 27.29 -19.93
N HIS A 124 6.11 26.49 -20.21
CA HIS A 124 7.45 27.00 -20.50
C HIS A 124 7.45 27.90 -21.73
N LEU A 125 6.80 27.46 -22.82
CA LEU A 125 6.73 28.20 -24.07
C LEU A 125 5.88 29.47 -23.95
N ALA A 126 4.77 29.42 -23.19
CA ALA A 126 3.94 30.59 -22.92
C ALA A 126 4.72 31.66 -22.14
N VAL A 127 5.49 31.25 -21.12
CA VAL A 127 6.36 32.19 -20.37
C VAL A 127 7.40 32.83 -21.29
N TRP A 128 8.02 32.04 -22.16
CA TRP A 128 9.01 32.57 -23.09
C TRP A 128 8.42 33.58 -24.08
N HIS A 129 7.19 33.33 -24.58
CA HIS A 129 6.46 34.27 -25.41
C HIS A 129 6.15 35.58 -24.66
N SER A 130 5.66 35.49 -23.42
CA SER A 130 5.29 36.64 -22.60
C SER A 130 6.45 37.60 -22.32
N LEU A 131 7.69 37.12 -22.34
CA LEU A 131 8.89 37.98 -22.23
C LEU A 131 9.08 38.91 -23.44
N ARG A 132 8.51 38.59 -24.61
CA ARG A 132 8.67 39.34 -25.85
C ARG A 132 7.50 40.26 -26.16
N ALA A 133 6.30 39.92 -25.66
CA ALA A 133 5.04 40.55 -26.03
C ALA A 133 4.36 41.33 -24.89
N GLU A 134 4.90 41.30 -23.66
CA GLU A 134 4.31 41.87 -22.43
C GLU A 134 2.88 41.38 -22.09
N GLU A 135 2.39 40.35 -22.80
CA GLU A 135 1.09 39.72 -22.58
C GLU A 135 1.26 38.31 -21.99
N PHE A 136 0.51 38.00 -20.94
CA PHE A 136 0.56 36.70 -20.25
C PHE A 136 -0.81 36.03 -20.12
N LEU A 137 -1.77 36.36 -21.00
CA LEU A 137 -3.10 35.75 -20.98
C LEU A 137 -3.03 34.23 -21.17
N THR A 138 -2.19 33.76 -22.10
CA THR A 138 -2.00 32.31 -22.30
C THR A 138 -1.39 31.62 -21.09
N VAL A 139 -0.48 32.28 -20.36
CA VAL A 139 0.03 31.78 -19.07
C VAL A 139 -1.13 31.64 -18.08
N LYS A 140 -1.98 32.67 -17.95
CA LYS A 140 -3.15 32.64 -17.08
C LYS A 140 -4.10 31.49 -17.44
N THR A 141 -4.41 31.30 -18.72
CA THR A 141 -5.26 30.19 -19.21
C THR A 141 -4.69 28.82 -18.84
N LEU A 142 -3.39 28.61 -19.01
CA LEU A 142 -2.72 27.36 -18.66
C LEU A 142 -2.76 27.12 -17.13
N LEU A 143 -2.50 28.16 -16.33
CA LEU A 143 -2.55 28.07 -14.87
C LEU A 143 -3.96 27.79 -14.34
N GLU A 144 -4.99 28.39 -14.94
CA GLU A 144 -6.40 28.11 -14.63
C GLU A 144 -6.78 26.65 -14.92
N HIS A 145 -6.08 26.00 -15.86
CA HIS A 145 -6.21 24.57 -16.15
C HIS A 145 -5.16 23.70 -15.43
N ASN A 146 -4.63 24.20 -14.30
CA ASN A 146 -3.71 23.50 -13.40
C ASN A 146 -2.34 23.13 -14.00
N ALA A 147 -1.81 23.91 -14.94
CA ALA A 147 -0.44 23.73 -15.43
C ALA A 147 0.59 23.78 -14.28
N ASP A 148 1.52 22.83 -14.21
CA ASP A 148 2.49 22.69 -13.11
C ASP A 148 3.61 23.75 -13.18
N CYS A 149 3.61 24.69 -12.24
CA CYS A 149 4.65 25.72 -12.13
C CYS A 149 6.04 25.16 -11.76
N SER A 150 6.10 23.93 -11.25
CA SER A 150 7.32 23.25 -10.80
C SER A 150 7.87 22.23 -11.79
N ALA A 151 7.21 22.03 -12.93
CA ALA A 151 7.69 21.13 -13.97
C ALA A 151 9.10 21.54 -14.44
N LYS A 152 10.00 20.57 -14.52
CA LYS A 152 11.36 20.75 -15.05
C LYS A 152 11.43 20.27 -16.50
N ASP A 153 12.10 21.05 -17.35
CA ASP A 153 12.54 20.60 -18.67
C ASP A 153 13.82 19.76 -18.59
N ASN A 154 14.41 19.39 -19.75
CA ASN A 154 15.61 18.57 -19.80
C ASN A 154 16.88 19.28 -19.27
N GLU A 155 16.83 20.61 -19.08
CA GLU A 155 17.91 21.42 -18.50
C GLU A 155 17.67 21.68 -17.00
N GLU A 156 16.70 20.98 -16.39
CA GLU A 156 16.23 21.18 -15.02
C GLU A 156 15.63 22.57 -14.73
N MET A 157 15.25 23.30 -15.76
CA MET A 157 14.69 24.63 -15.64
C MET A 157 13.17 24.57 -15.48
N THR A 158 12.65 25.37 -14.54
CA THR A 158 11.19 25.56 -14.38
C THR A 158 10.70 26.72 -15.23
N PRO A 159 9.38 26.87 -15.48
CA PRO A 159 8.85 28.05 -16.16
C PRO A 159 9.28 29.37 -15.49
N LEU A 160 9.39 29.39 -14.16
CA LEU A 160 9.88 30.56 -13.42
C LEU A 160 11.36 30.86 -13.70
N ASN A 161 12.20 29.84 -13.85
CA ASN A 161 13.64 30.00 -14.11
C ASN A 161 13.92 30.59 -15.50
N HIS A 162 13.01 30.39 -16.47
CA HIS A 162 13.10 30.97 -17.81
C HIS A 162 12.85 32.48 -17.86
N LEU A 163 12.41 33.10 -16.76
CA LEU A 163 12.27 34.56 -16.66
C LEU A 163 13.65 35.24 -16.53
N SER A 164 13.96 36.21 -17.39
CA SER A 164 15.14 37.06 -17.25
C SER A 164 15.17 37.85 -15.92
N GLN A 165 16.36 38.16 -15.40
CA GLN A 165 16.51 38.96 -14.15
C GLN A 165 16.30 40.48 -14.33
N GLY A 166 15.93 40.94 -15.52
CA GLY A 166 15.73 42.36 -15.84
C GLY A 166 14.33 42.90 -15.49
N PRO A 167 14.16 44.23 -15.45
CA PRO A 167 12.87 44.88 -15.22
C PRO A 167 11.88 44.59 -16.36
N GLY A 168 10.59 44.45 -16.04
CA GLY A 168 9.50 44.26 -17.02
C GLY A 168 8.67 42.98 -16.85
N ASN A 169 9.13 41.99 -16.08
CA ASN A 169 8.42 40.72 -15.87
C ASN A 169 7.91 40.49 -14.44
N GLU A 170 7.88 41.55 -13.62
CA GLU A 170 7.47 41.50 -12.20
C GLU A 170 6.06 40.91 -12.03
N LYS A 171 5.09 41.35 -12.84
CA LYS A 171 3.70 40.85 -12.80
C LYS A 171 3.60 39.36 -13.11
N LEU A 172 4.35 38.89 -14.12
CA LEU A 172 4.37 37.48 -14.52
C LEU A 172 5.06 36.62 -13.45
N ARG A 173 6.16 37.13 -12.87
CA ARG A 173 6.86 36.49 -11.75
C ARG A 173 5.95 36.37 -10.52
N GLU A 174 5.23 37.43 -10.18
CA GLU A 174 4.25 37.42 -9.08
C GLU A 174 3.13 36.41 -9.34
N LEU A 175 2.58 36.36 -10.55
CA LEU A 175 1.54 35.40 -10.94
C LEU A 175 2.00 33.94 -10.80
N LEU A 176 3.20 33.62 -11.30
CA LEU A 176 3.78 32.28 -11.23
C LEU A 176 4.11 31.90 -9.78
N ASN A 177 4.68 32.81 -8.99
CA ASN A 177 4.97 32.57 -7.57
C ASN A 177 3.68 32.34 -6.78
N LYS A 178 2.63 33.15 -7.02
CA LYS A 178 1.33 32.96 -6.39
C LYS A 178 0.75 31.58 -6.69
N HIS A 179 0.73 31.16 -7.96
CA HIS A 179 0.23 29.84 -8.34
C HIS A 179 1.11 28.70 -7.83
N LEU A 180 2.44 28.89 -7.79
CA LEU A 180 3.36 27.91 -7.21
C LEU A 180 3.06 27.70 -5.72
N GLU A 181 2.86 28.78 -4.95
CA GLU A 181 2.47 28.72 -3.54
C GLU A 181 1.07 28.12 -3.34
N GLU A 182 0.11 28.44 -4.21
CA GLU A 182 -1.21 27.83 -4.18
C GLU A 182 -1.16 26.32 -4.49
N GLN A 183 -0.39 25.90 -5.49
CA GLN A 183 -0.17 24.49 -5.83
C GLN A 183 0.55 23.75 -4.69
N ARG A 184 1.55 24.36 -4.06
CA ARG A 184 2.20 23.82 -2.85
C ARG A 184 1.19 23.63 -1.71
N LYS A 185 0.31 24.60 -1.47
CA LYS A 185 -0.75 24.50 -0.46
C LYS A 185 -1.77 23.41 -0.79
N ARG A 186 -2.22 23.31 -2.04
CA ARG A 186 -3.15 22.26 -2.49
C ARG A 186 -2.54 20.87 -2.30
N ARG A 187 -1.31 20.65 -2.78
CA ARG A 187 -0.54 19.40 -2.54
C ARG A 187 -0.40 19.10 -1.04
N ALA A 188 -0.18 20.13 -0.20
CA ALA A 188 -0.08 19.97 1.25
C ALA A 188 -1.40 19.56 1.92
N ILE A 189 -2.55 20.03 1.41
CA ILE A 189 -3.90 19.69 1.89
C ILE A 189 -4.27 18.28 1.43
N GLU A 190 -4.06 17.95 0.16
CA GLU A 190 -4.31 16.62 -0.39
C GLU A 190 -3.48 15.56 0.35
N ALA A 191 -2.18 15.80 0.54
CA ALA A 191 -1.33 14.93 1.33
C ALA A 191 -1.79 14.80 2.80
N CYS A 192 -2.40 15.87 3.36
CA CYS A 192 -3.00 15.81 4.70
C CYS A 192 -4.24 14.94 4.75
N GLY A 193 -5.10 15.03 3.73
CA GLY A 193 -6.30 14.22 3.57
C GLY A 193 -5.95 12.73 3.44
N GLU A 194 -4.99 12.40 2.57
CA GLU A 194 -4.52 11.02 2.38
C GLU A 194 -3.90 10.46 3.67
N THR A 195 -3.03 11.23 4.33
CA THR A 195 -2.45 10.86 5.63
C THR A 195 -3.54 10.56 6.67
N LYS A 196 -4.59 11.40 6.72
CA LYS A 196 -5.69 11.23 7.66
C LYS A 196 -6.49 9.96 7.35
N ALA A 197 -6.82 9.72 6.08
CA ALA A 197 -7.53 8.52 5.67
C ALA A 197 -6.77 7.23 6.04
N LYS A 198 -5.46 7.17 5.75
CA LYS A 198 -4.60 6.04 6.15
C LYS A 198 -4.56 5.83 7.67
N MET A 199 -4.56 6.92 8.45
CA MET A 199 -4.61 6.84 9.92
C MET A 199 -5.97 6.37 10.43
N ASP A 200 -7.07 6.82 9.84
CA ASP A 200 -8.42 6.42 10.24
C ASP A 200 -8.64 4.92 9.95
N GLU A 201 -8.12 4.42 8.82
CA GLU A 201 -8.13 2.99 8.47
C GLU A 201 -7.27 2.16 9.45
N LEU A 202 -6.06 2.63 9.77
CA LEU A 202 -5.23 2.02 10.80
C LEU A 202 -5.95 1.94 12.15
N GLU A 203 -6.61 3.01 12.57
CA GLU A 203 -7.29 3.06 13.85
C GLU A 203 -8.47 2.07 13.89
N LYS A 204 -9.18 1.92 12.77
CA LYS A 204 -10.22 0.91 12.60
C LYS A 204 -9.65 -0.51 12.75
N GLU A 205 -8.55 -0.84 12.09
CA GLU A 205 -7.92 -2.15 12.22
C GLU A 205 -7.35 -2.39 13.64
N LEU A 206 -6.75 -1.38 14.27
CA LEU A 206 -6.27 -1.47 15.64
C LEU A 206 -7.40 -1.63 16.67
N SER A 207 -8.59 -1.14 16.38
CA SER A 207 -9.78 -1.31 17.23
C SER A 207 -10.27 -2.76 17.27
N ASN A 208 -10.00 -3.54 16.21
CA ASN A 208 -10.37 -4.96 16.12
C ASN A 208 -9.48 -5.89 16.98
N ILE A 209 -8.30 -5.42 17.38
CA ILE A 209 -7.38 -6.16 18.24
C ILE A 209 -7.80 -5.92 19.70
N VAL A 210 -7.96 -6.94 20.53
CA VAL A 210 -8.20 -6.73 21.97
C VAL A 210 -6.89 -6.72 22.74
N GLY A 211 -6.82 -5.90 23.78
CA GLY A 211 -5.61 -5.74 24.59
C GLY A 211 -4.44 -5.11 23.82
N LEU A 212 -3.22 -5.49 24.20
CA LEU A 212 -1.96 -5.05 23.57
C LEU A 212 -1.81 -3.52 23.50
N TYR A 213 -2.23 -2.82 24.56
CA TYR A 213 -2.28 -1.35 24.60
C TYR A 213 -0.94 -0.69 24.24
N ASP A 214 0.16 -1.21 24.79
CA ASP A 214 1.50 -0.69 24.51
C ASP A 214 1.90 -0.86 23.04
N LEU A 215 1.60 -2.02 22.44
CA LEU A 215 1.82 -2.26 21.02
C LEU A 215 1.02 -1.27 20.17
N LYS A 216 -0.27 -1.09 20.47
CA LYS A 216 -1.12 -0.13 19.75
C LYS A 216 -0.58 1.29 19.84
N ILE A 217 -0.11 1.73 21.01
CA ILE A 217 0.52 3.05 21.15
C ILE A 217 1.76 3.17 20.27
N GLN A 218 2.64 2.17 20.28
CA GLN A 218 3.86 2.22 19.47
C GLN A 218 3.53 2.23 17.98
N LEU A 219 2.54 1.43 17.55
CA LEU A 219 2.08 1.39 16.16
C LEU A 219 1.54 2.75 15.71
N ARG A 220 0.69 3.39 16.51
CA ARG A 220 0.19 4.75 16.23
C ARG A 220 1.33 5.75 16.11
N LYS A 221 2.32 5.69 17.02
CA LYS A 221 3.50 6.59 16.99
C LYS A 221 4.31 6.38 15.72
N TRP A 222 4.55 5.13 15.30
CA TRP A 222 5.29 4.85 14.07
C TRP A 222 4.52 5.27 12.84
N ALA A 223 3.27 4.85 12.71
CA ALA A 223 2.45 5.18 11.55
C ALA A 223 2.34 6.70 11.36
N LYS A 224 2.03 7.44 12.43
CA LYS A 224 2.01 8.91 12.40
C LYS A 224 3.37 9.49 12.00
N GLY A 225 4.47 8.98 12.54
CA GLY A 225 5.81 9.42 12.19
C GLY A 225 6.16 9.18 10.72
N MET A 226 5.76 8.03 10.16
CA MET A 226 6.04 7.65 8.78
C MET A 226 5.21 8.43 7.78
N LEU A 227 3.90 8.56 8.01
CA LEU A 227 3.03 9.36 7.16
C LEU A 227 3.43 10.84 7.15
N LEU A 228 3.89 11.36 8.29
CA LEU A 228 4.45 12.72 8.32
C LEU A 228 5.76 12.84 7.53
N ASP A 229 6.61 11.83 7.49
CA ASP A 229 7.83 11.86 6.67
C ASP A 229 7.51 11.77 5.18
N GLU A 230 6.55 10.92 4.78
CA GLU A 230 6.05 10.85 3.41
C GLU A 230 5.48 12.21 2.98
N ARG A 231 4.68 12.84 3.85
CA ARG A 231 4.18 14.21 3.63
C ARG A 231 5.30 15.23 3.50
N ARG A 232 6.33 15.17 4.35
CA ARG A 232 7.51 16.07 4.23
C ARG A 232 8.18 15.90 2.86
N ARG A 233 8.37 14.66 2.38
CA ARG A 233 8.94 14.39 1.06
C ARG A 233 8.05 14.88 -0.08
N ALA A 234 6.73 14.70 0.01
CA ALA A 234 5.78 15.21 -0.97
C ALA A 234 5.80 16.75 -1.08
N LEU A 235 6.19 17.44 0.00
CA LEU A 235 6.43 18.88 0.03
C LEU A 235 7.85 19.29 -0.40
N GLY A 236 8.67 18.34 -0.86
CA GLY A 236 10.05 18.59 -1.26
C GLY A 236 11.03 18.78 -0.10
N LEU A 237 10.64 18.47 1.14
CA LEU A 237 11.53 18.53 2.30
C LEU A 237 12.37 17.25 2.38
N HIS A 238 13.68 17.40 2.54
CA HIS A 238 14.59 16.28 2.74
C HIS A 238 14.53 15.76 4.19
N VAL A 239 14.18 14.49 4.35
CA VAL A 239 14.12 13.79 5.64
C VAL A 239 14.89 12.48 5.53
N GLY A 240 15.72 12.18 6.52
CA GLY A 240 16.44 10.91 6.59
C GLY A 240 15.52 9.69 6.64
N THR A 241 16.04 8.53 6.28
CA THR A 241 15.32 7.26 6.35
C THR A 241 15.13 6.83 7.81
N ARG A 242 13.93 6.38 8.18
CA ARG A 242 13.70 5.74 9.48
C ARG A 242 14.25 4.32 9.47
N ARG A 243 14.76 3.87 10.61
CA ARG A 243 15.12 2.47 10.80
C ARG A 243 13.85 1.61 10.93
N PRO A 244 13.81 0.40 10.37
CA PRO A 244 12.69 -0.51 10.55
C PRO A 244 12.44 -0.81 12.04
N PRO A 245 11.18 -0.94 12.47
CA PRO A 245 10.85 -1.21 13.86
C PRO A 245 11.01 -2.70 14.18
N HIS A 246 12.25 -3.20 14.26
CA HIS A 246 12.48 -4.57 14.74
C HIS A 246 12.02 -4.71 16.19
N MET A 247 11.44 -5.86 16.51
CA MET A 247 10.76 -6.06 17.79
C MET A 247 10.93 -7.48 18.33
N ALA A 248 10.65 -7.63 19.62
CA ALA A 248 10.58 -8.91 20.31
C ALA A 248 9.22 -9.09 20.97
N PHE A 249 8.58 -10.23 20.71
CA PHE A 249 7.34 -10.66 21.35
C PHE A 249 7.65 -11.70 22.43
N LEU A 250 7.40 -11.32 23.67
CA LEU A 250 7.74 -12.09 24.86
C LEU A 250 6.46 -12.56 25.55
N GLY A 251 6.28 -13.85 25.78
CA GLY A 251 5.15 -14.36 26.55
C GLY A 251 4.98 -15.87 26.44
N ASN A 252 4.11 -16.44 27.26
CA ASN A 252 3.80 -17.87 27.24
C ASN A 252 2.99 -18.25 25.97
N PRO A 253 2.79 -19.54 25.68
CA PRO A 253 1.96 -20.01 24.58
C PRO A 253 0.51 -19.64 24.87
N GLY A 254 -0.32 -19.51 23.82
CA GLY A 254 -1.72 -19.13 23.99
C GLY A 254 -1.98 -17.68 24.43
N THR A 255 -0.98 -16.82 24.59
CA THR A 255 -1.17 -15.38 24.91
C THR A 255 -1.55 -14.54 23.68
N GLY A 256 -2.53 -13.64 23.78
CA GLY A 256 -2.88 -12.64 22.75
C GLY A 256 -4.07 -13.00 21.85
N TYR A 257 -5.29 -13.02 22.40
CA TYR A 257 -6.51 -13.41 21.67
C TYR A 257 -7.08 -12.20 20.91
N ILE A 258 -7.46 -12.42 19.65
CA ILE A 258 -8.10 -11.39 18.82
C ILE A 258 -9.52 -11.87 18.54
N LEU A 259 -10.50 -11.07 18.95
CA LEU A 259 -11.94 -11.39 18.92
C LEU A 259 -12.46 -11.83 17.53
N ASN A 260 -11.79 -11.42 16.44
CA ASN A 260 -12.25 -11.65 15.07
C ASN A 260 -11.48 -12.76 14.35
N THR A 261 -11.43 -13.95 14.93
CA THR A 261 -10.81 -15.12 14.28
C THR A 261 -11.70 -15.79 13.23
N MET A 262 -12.98 -15.44 13.10
CA MET A 262 -13.90 -16.17 12.21
C MET A 262 -14.30 -15.44 10.92
N HIS A 263 -14.25 -14.10 10.86
CA HIS A 263 -14.66 -13.39 9.63
C HIS A 263 -13.56 -13.25 8.57
N VAL A 264 -12.29 -13.19 8.95
CA VAL A 264 -11.18 -12.90 8.01
C VAL A 264 -10.66 -14.18 7.31
N LEU A 265 -10.75 -15.34 7.97
CA LEU A 265 -10.41 -16.63 7.35
C LEU A 265 -11.48 -17.11 6.36
N PHE A 266 -12.75 -16.73 6.57
CA PHE A 266 -13.87 -17.12 5.72
C PHE A 266 -13.84 -16.45 4.34
N PHE A 267 -13.41 -15.19 4.26
CA PHE A 267 -13.31 -14.47 2.99
C PHE A 267 -12.16 -14.97 2.09
N PHE A 268 -11.07 -15.48 2.69
CA PHE A 268 -9.91 -15.96 1.94
C PHE A 268 -10.11 -17.37 1.37
N PHE A 269 -10.90 -18.23 2.04
CA PHE A 269 -11.10 -19.62 1.59
C PHE A 269 -12.13 -19.76 0.46
N ILE A 270 -13.14 -18.88 0.40
CA ILE A 270 -14.18 -18.94 -0.65
C ILE A 270 -13.67 -18.42 -2.00
N GLN A 271 -12.66 -17.54 -2.03
CA GLN A 271 -12.13 -17.01 -3.29
C GLN A 271 -11.06 -17.89 -3.96
N LEU A 272 -10.47 -18.87 -3.26
CA LEU A 272 -9.35 -19.66 -3.77
C LEU A 272 -9.67 -21.14 -4.10
N TYR A 273 -10.82 -21.67 -3.70
CA TYR A 273 -11.16 -23.08 -3.93
C TYR A 273 -12.42 -23.25 -4.77
N ARG A 274 -12.25 -23.08 -6.07
CA ARG A 274 -13.17 -23.56 -7.10
C ARG A 274 -12.47 -24.57 -8.02
N SER A 275 -11.71 -25.51 -7.46
CA SER A 275 -11.26 -26.71 -8.20
C SER A 275 -10.79 -27.80 -7.25
N THR A 276 -11.10 -29.03 -7.65
CA THR A 276 -11.22 -30.28 -6.90
C THR A 276 -9.91 -30.92 -6.48
N SER A 277 -10.00 -31.68 -5.38
CA SER A 277 -9.23 -32.88 -5.03
C SER A 277 -7.76 -32.71 -4.65
N PHE A 278 -7.47 -32.18 -3.46
CA PHE A 278 -6.21 -32.45 -2.73
C PHE A 278 -6.38 -32.12 -1.23
N ILE A 279 -7.13 -32.93 -0.47
CA ILE A 279 -7.45 -32.60 0.94
C ILE A 279 -6.68 -33.46 1.98
N LEU A 280 -6.06 -34.59 1.62
CA LEU A 280 -5.53 -35.49 2.65
C LEU A 280 -4.12 -35.20 3.21
N TYR A 281 -3.28 -34.40 2.54
CA TYR A 281 -1.91 -34.16 3.01
C TYR A 281 -1.71 -32.82 3.78
N GLU A 282 -2.60 -31.84 3.61
CA GLU A 282 -2.52 -30.57 4.38
C GLU A 282 -3.18 -30.65 5.77
N LEU A 283 -3.97 -31.69 6.04
CA LEU A 283 -4.63 -31.90 7.34
C LEU A 283 -3.66 -32.14 8.50
N CYS A 284 -2.43 -32.62 8.24
CA CYS A 284 -1.43 -32.80 9.29
C CYS A 284 -0.75 -31.48 9.70
N ALA A 285 -0.76 -30.45 8.86
CA ALA A 285 -0.22 -29.13 9.17
C ALA A 285 -1.17 -28.29 10.05
N PHE A 286 -2.48 -28.55 9.97
CA PHE A 286 -3.50 -27.89 10.80
C PHE A 286 -3.48 -28.35 12.27
N ARG A 287 -2.94 -29.54 12.57
CA ARG A 287 -2.90 -30.09 13.94
C ARG A 287 -1.82 -29.47 14.84
N LYS A 288 -0.84 -28.76 14.26
CA LYS A 288 0.14 -27.94 15.01
C LYS A 288 -0.29 -26.47 15.18
N PHE A 289 -1.44 -26.07 14.62
CA PHE A 289 -1.85 -24.67 14.54
C PHE A 289 -2.53 -24.13 15.82
N SER A 290 -2.87 -24.99 16.79
CA SER A 290 -3.69 -24.59 17.95
C SER A 290 -2.94 -24.07 19.18
N TYR A 291 -1.60 -24.04 19.22
CA TYR A 291 -0.85 -23.67 20.44
C TYR A 291 -0.09 -22.31 20.40
N LEU A 292 -0.09 -21.59 19.28
CA LEU A 292 0.75 -20.39 19.07
C LEU A 292 0.00 -19.11 18.65
N ILE A 293 -1.32 -19.10 18.79
CA ILE A 293 -2.23 -18.28 17.99
C ILE A 293 -1.99 -16.77 18.12
N GLY A 294 -1.67 -16.22 19.29
CA GLY A 294 -1.63 -14.76 19.44
C GLY A 294 -0.43 -14.04 18.81
N LYS A 295 0.80 -14.52 19.02
CA LYS A 295 2.01 -13.81 18.55
C LYS A 295 2.15 -13.82 17.03
N THR A 296 1.94 -14.97 16.40
CA THR A 296 2.00 -15.11 14.94
C THR A 296 0.84 -14.35 14.27
N MET A 297 -0.38 -14.36 14.83
CA MET A 297 -1.48 -13.57 14.30
C MET A 297 -1.22 -12.07 14.39
N VAL A 298 -0.70 -11.60 15.53
CA VAL A 298 -0.30 -10.18 15.70
C VAL A 298 0.77 -9.80 14.69
N ALA A 299 1.74 -10.68 14.41
CA ALA A 299 2.73 -10.44 13.35
C ALA A 299 2.09 -10.32 11.96
N ARG A 300 1.10 -11.15 11.62
CA ARG A 300 0.36 -11.08 10.35
C ARG A 300 -0.44 -9.79 10.21
N ILE A 301 -1.14 -9.38 11.27
CA ILE A 301 -1.86 -8.11 11.29
C ILE A 301 -0.87 -6.95 11.14
N LEU A 302 0.25 -7.02 11.86
CA LEU A 302 1.30 -6.02 11.74
C LEU A 302 1.84 -5.94 10.31
N GLY A 303 2.03 -7.06 9.62
CA GLY A 303 2.42 -7.09 8.20
C GLY A 303 1.48 -6.27 7.34
N ARG A 304 0.17 -6.51 7.47
CA ARG A 304 -0.86 -5.74 6.76
C ARG A 304 -0.83 -4.25 7.12
N LEU A 305 -0.75 -3.93 8.41
CA LEU A 305 -0.73 -2.54 8.87
C LEU A 305 0.51 -1.77 8.37
N LEU A 306 1.68 -2.39 8.43
CA LEU A 306 2.92 -1.80 7.94
C LEU A 306 2.90 -1.65 6.42
N HIS A 307 2.30 -2.59 5.69
CA HIS A 307 2.12 -2.49 4.25
C HIS A 307 1.15 -1.36 3.87
N MET A 308 0.00 -1.28 4.53
CA MET A 308 -1.03 -0.26 4.31
C MET A 308 -0.50 1.17 4.53
N VAL A 309 0.38 1.34 5.52
CA VAL A 309 1.04 2.63 5.81
C VAL A 309 2.22 2.89 4.85
N GLY A 310 2.58 1.96 3.97
CA GLY A 310 3.67 2.09 3.01
C GLY A 310 5.06 1.87 3.59
N ILE A 311 5.15 1.26 4.77
CA ILE A 311 6.42 0.94 5.46
C ILE A 311 7.08 -0.27 4.83
N LEU A 312 6.25 -1.27 4.50
CA LEU A 312 6.69 -2.50 3.85
C LEU A 312 6.11 -2.58 2.43
N PRO A 313 6.91 -2.97 1.43
CA PRO A 313 6.43 -3.23 0.07
C PRO A 313 5.32 -4.31 0.01
N THR A 314 5.32 -5.25 0.95
CA THR A 314 4.36 -6.35 1.01
C THR A 314 3.87 -6.58 2.44
N ASP A 315 2.69 -7.17 2.59
CA ASP A 315 2.14 -7.61 3.88
C ASP A 315 2.63 -9.01 4.30
N LYS A 316 3.56 -9.59 3.53
CA LYS A 316 4.04 -10.96 3.70
C LYS A 316 4.72 -11.14 5.05
N VAL A 317 4.32 -12.20 5.75
CA VAL A 317 4.98 -12.68 6.97
C VAL A 317 5.56 -14.07 6.72
N THR A 318 6.88 -14.17 6.78
CA THR A 318 7.60 -15.43 6.67
C THR A 318 7.93 -15.92 8.06
N GLU A 319 7.22 -16.95 8.50
CA GLU A 319 7.44 -17.63 9.78
C GLU A 319 8.57 -18.65 9.64
N VAL A 320 9.49 -18.64 10.60
CA VAL A 320 10.65 -19.53 10.63
C VAL A 320 10.90 -20.02 12.05
N GLN A 321 11.29 -21.28 12.18
CA GLN A 321 11.79 -21.87 13.42
C GLN A 321 13.27 -22.28 13.25
N ARG A 322 13.90 -22.77 14.33
CA ARG A 322 15.30 -23.27 14.29
C ARG A 322 15.52 -24.26 13.14
N THR A 323 14.58 -25.17 12.91
CA THR A 323 14.64 -26.19 11.84
C THR A 323 14.68 -25.59 10.44
N ASP A 324 14.11 -24.39 10.24
CA ASP A 324 14.10 -23.70 8.96
C ASP A 324 15.40 -22.94 8.67
N LEU A 325 16.13 -22.57 9.72
CA LEU A 325 17.30 -21.69 9.64
C LEU A 325 18.62 -22.47 9.73
N VAL A 326 18.68 -23.43 10.64
CA VAL A 326 19.91 -24.17 10.96
C VAL A 326 20.03 -25.41 10.07
N GLY A 327 21.21 -25.61 9.47
CA GLY A 327 21.53 -26.77 8.66
C GLY A 327 21.98 -27.97 9.51
N GLU A 328 21.83 -29.18 8.98
CA GLU A 328 22.29 -30.41 9.64
C GLU A 328 23.83 -30.58 9.58
N PHE A 329 24.48 -29.92 8.62
CA PHE A 329 25.90 -30.04 8.34
C PHE A 329 26.61 -28.68 8.43
N VAL A 330 27.91 -28.71 8.76
CA VAL A 330 28.78 -27.52 8.81
C VAL A 330 28.66 -26.72 7.51
N GLY A 331 28.48 -25.41 7.60
CA GLY A 331 28.44 -24.51 6.44
C GLY A 331 27.11 -24.48 5.68
N HIS A 332 26.12 -25.27 6.09
CA HIS A 332 24.77 -25.22 5.48
C HIS A 332 23.89 -24.13 6.11
N THR A 333 24.18 -23.70 7.34
CA THR A 333 23.33 -22.77 8.10
C THR A 333 23.25 -21.38 7.49
N GLY A 334 24.38 -20.72 7.19
CA GLY A 334 24.39 -19.41 6.55
C GLY A 334 23.57 -19.36 5.24
N PRO A 335 23.83 -20.25 4.25
CA PRO A 335 23.04 -20.29 3.01
C PRO A 335 21.54 -20.56 3.25
N LYS A 336 21.19 -21.46 4.17
CA LYS A 336 19.80 -21.79 4.50
C LYS A 336 19.07 -20.59 5.12
N THR A 337 19.71 -19.92 6.07
CA THR A 337 19.22 -18.69 6.70
C THR A 337 19.06 -17.56 5.68
N ARG A 338 20.07 -17.31 4.84
CA ARG A 338 20.01 -16.27 3.81
C ARG A 338 18.87 -16.48 2.81
N ARG A 339 18.58 -17.73 2.43
CA ARG A 339 17.42 -18.05 1.56
C ARG A 339 16.10 -17.66 2.21
N LYS A 340 15.92 -17.94 3.50
CA LYS A 340 14.71 -17.55 4.25
C LYS A 340 14.60 -16.04 4.41
N ILE A 341 15.72 -15.35 4.65
CA ILE A 341 15.77 -13.88 4.68
C ILE A 341 15.35 -13.30 3.32
N GLN A 342 15.89 -13.80 2.21
CA GLN A 342 15.51 -13.35 0.86
C GLN A 342 14.03 -13.59 0.57
N GLN A 343 13.47 -14.72 1.01
CA GLN A 343 12.04 -14.99 0.89
C GLN A 343 11.18 -13.98 1.67
N ALA A 344 11.73 -13.38 2.73
CA ALA A 344 11.05 -12.45 3.62
C ALA A 344 11.35 -10.96 3.29
N GLU A 345 12.20 -10.68 2.29
CA GLU A 345 12.48 -9.31 1.84
C GLU A 345 11.19 -8.59 1.41
N GLY A 346 11.10 -7.31 1.79
CA GLY A 346 9.91 -6.49 1.56
C GLY A 346 8.76 -6.79 2.51
N GLY A 347 8.94 -7.68 3.50
CA GLY A 347 7.93 -8.06 4.48
C GLY A 347 8.50 -8.25 5.89
N ILE A 348 7.90 -9.17 6.64
CA ILE A 348 8.30 -9.52 8.01
C ILE A 348 8.95 -10.92 8.03
N LEU A 349 10.11 -11.05 8.68
CA LEU A 349 10.65 -12.32 9.15
C LEU A 349 10.26 -12.54 10.61
N PHE A 350 9.39 -13.52 10.86
CA PHE A 350 8.94 -13.88 12.20
C PHE A 350 9.72 -15.12 12.67
N VAL A 351 10.65 -14.91 13.60
CA VAL A 351 11.50 -15.96 14.16
C VAL A 351 10.86 -16.48 15.44
N ASP A 352 10.18 -17.61 15.32
CA ASP A 352 9.52 -18.25 16.45
C ASP A 352 10.52 -19.05 17.29
N GLU A 353 10.27 -19.05 18.60
CA GLU A 353 11.14 -19.64 19.63
C GLU A 353 12.62 -19.32 19.44
N ALA A 354 12.94 -18.04 19.19
CA ALA A 354 14.28 -17.59 18.80
C ALA A 354 15.38 -17.99 19.79
N TYR A 355 15.04 -18.18 21.07
CA TYR A 355 15.95 -18.67 22.11
C TYR A 355 16.49 -20.09 21.84
N ARG A 356 15.88 -20.87 20.94
CA ARG A 356 16.41 -22.16 20.48
C ARG A 356 17.63 -22.01 19.61
N LEU A 357 17.88 -20.85 19.00
CA LEU A 357 19.12 -20.58 18.26
C LEU A 357 20.34 -20.39 19.17
N ILE A 358 20.11 -20.21 20.47
CA ILE A 358 21.16 -20.06 21.47
C ILE A 358 21.40 -21.41 22.16
N PRO A 359 22.64 -21.91 22.20
CA PRO A 359 22.96 -23.18 22.85
C PRO A 359 22.62 -23.17 24.35
N MET A 360 22.10 -24.30 24.87
CA MET A 360 21.71 -24.44 26.28
C MET A 360 22.88 -24.72 27.23
N GLN A 361 24.01 -25.24 26.73
CA GLN A 361 25.20 -25.57 27.53
C GLN A 361 26.47 -25.16 26.78
N LYS A 362 27.53 -24.80 27.52
CA LYS A 362 28.84 -24.39 26.99
C LYS A 362 29.73 -25.54 26.50
N ALA A 363 29.21 -26.74 26.25
CA ALA A 363 30.02 -27.92 25.98
C ALA A 363 29.70 -28.60 24.63
N ASP A 364 30.75 -28.65 23.80
CA ASP A 364 31.13 -29.60 22.73
C ASP A 364 30.19 -29.98 21.58
N ASP A 365 28.91 -29.61 21.60
CA ASP A 365 28.05 -29.87 20.45
C ASP A 365 28.14 -28.73 19.43
N LYS A 366 28.34 -29.07 18.15
CA LYS A 366 28.50 -28.09 17.06
C LYS A 366 27.16 -27.38 16.79
N ASP A 367 26.78 -26.44 17.65
CA ASP A 367 25.54 -25.68 17.52
C ASP A 367 25.72 -24.48 16.58
N TYR A 368 25.31 -24.63 15.33
CA TYR A 368 25.33 -23.57 14.31
C TYR A 368 24.19 -22.55 14.47
N GLY A 369 23.39 -22.62 15.54
CA GLY A 369 22.28 -21.68 15.77
C GLY A 369 22.73 -20.21 15.88
N LEU A 370 23.92 -19.98 16.46
CA LEU A 370 24.48 -18.63 16.58
C LEU A 370 24.78 -18.01 15.21
N GLU A 371 25.29 -18.81 14.26
CA GLU A 371 25.56 -18.38 12.88
C GLU A 371 24.27 -17.88 12.20
N ALA A 372 23.15 -18.57 12.41
CA ALA A 372 21.85 -18.14 11.88
C ALA A 372 21.40 -16.81 12.48
N LEU A 373 21.58 -16.62 13.80
CA LEU A 373 21.22 -15.37 14.46
C LEU A 373 22.08 -14.19 13.95
N GLU A 374 23.38 -14.40 13.79
CA GLU A 374 24.30 -13.39 13.26
C GLU A 374 23.92 -12.96 11.84
N GLU A 375 23.51 -13.90 10.99
CA GLU A 375 23.05 -13.58 9.64
C GLU A 375 21.73 -12.80 9.61
N ILE A 376 20.79 -13.12 10.51
CA ILE A 376 19.58 -12.31 10.65
C ILE A 376 19.94 -10.89 11.10
N MET A 377 20.91 -10.76 12.00
CA MET A 377 21.35 -9.46 12.51
C MET A 377 22.11 -8.62 11.50
N SER A 378 22.80 -9.25 10.54
CA SER A 378 23.56 -8.56 9.47
C SER A 378 22.64 -7.75 8.54
N VAL A 379 21.40 -8.23 8.32
CA VAL A 379 20.44 -7.63 7.38
C VAL A 379 19.49 -6.62 8.00
N MET A 380 19.42 -6.53 9.32
CA MET A 380 18.50 -5.61 10.03
C MET A 380 18.80 -4.13 9.74
N ASP A 381 20.07 -3.78 9.51
CA ASP A 381 20.45 -2.39 9.20
C ASP A 381 20.15 -1.99 7.74
N SER A 382 19.81 -2.96 6.87
CA SER A 382 19.58 -2.72 5.43
C SER A 382 18.26 -2.01 5.10
N GLY A 383 17.29 -2.04 6.03
CA GLY A 383 15.97 -1.45 5.79
C GLY A 383 15.00 -2.30 4.98
N LYS A 384 15.43 -3.44 4.42
CA LYS A 384 14.62 -4.25 3.49
C LYS A 384 13.62 -5.18 4.16
N ILE A 385 13.73 -5.37 5.47
CA ILE A 385 12.98 -6.37 6.21
C ILE A 385 12.70 -5.89 7.63
N VAL A 386 11.54 -6.25 8.16
CA VAL A 386 11.24 -6.12 9.59
C VAL A 386 11.41 -7.51 10.22
N VAL A 387 12.08 -7.57 11.36
CA VAL A 387 12.35 -8.85 12.06
C VAL A 387 11.62 -8.81 13.39
N ILE A 388 10.87 -9.88 13.67
CA ILE A 388 10.16 -10.10 14.92
C ILE A 388 10.72 -11.37 15.56
N PHE A 389 11.33 -11.24 16.72
CA PHE A 389 11.76 -12.38 17.52
C PHE A 389 10.68 -12.75 18.52
N ALA A 390 10.17 -13.98 18.48
CA ALA A 390 9.15 -14.45 19.40
C ALA A 390 9.70 -15.56 20.31
N GLY A 391 9.18 -15.60 21.54
CA GLY A 391 9.46 -16.69 22.47
C GLY A 391 8.95 -16.43 23.88
N TYR A 392 9.22 -17.40 24.74
CA TYR A 392 8.95 -17.29 26.17
C TYR A 392 9.81 -16.19 26.81
N SER A 393 9.23 -15.44 27.74
CA SER A 393 9.89 -14.29 28.38
C SER A 393 11.23 -14.65 29.03
N GLU A 394 11.27 -15.77 29.78
CA GLU A 394 12.48 -16.15 30.53
C GLU A 394 13.62 -16.67 29.61
N PRO A 395 13.39 -17.65 28.71
CA PRO A 395 14.40 -18.09 27.74
C PRO A 395 14.93 -16.98 26.82
N MET A 396 14.08 -16.01 26.45
CA MET A 396 14.49 -14.90 25.58
C MET A 396 15.53 -13.97 26.23
N LYS A 397 15.62 -13.92 27.56
CA LYS A 397 16.71 -13.19 28.25
C LYS A 397 18.08 -13.68 27.81
N ARG A 398 18.22 -14.98 27.47
CA ARG A 398 19.48 -15.53 26.96
C ARG A 398 19.83 -14.99 25.58
N VAL A 399 18.86 -14.81 24.69
CA VAL A 399 19.09 -14.20 23.36
C VAL A 399 19.61 -12.78 23.52
N ILE A 400 18.98 -12.02 24.40
CA ILE A 400 19.35 -10.64 24.72
C ILE A 400 20.77 -10.57 25.28
N ALA A 401 21.14 -11.49 26.18
CA ALA A 401 22.46 -11.52 26.80
C ALA A 401 23.57 -12.07 25.89
N SER A 402 23.23 -12.93 24.92
CA SER A 402 24.21 -13.60 24.06
C SER A 402 24.73 -12.71 22.93
N ASN A 403 24.02 -11.62 22.60
CA ASN A 403 24.44 -10.72 21.52
C ASN A 403 24.21 -9.24 21.90
N GLU A 404 25.29 -8.50 22.15
CA GLU A 404 25.23 -7.07 22.48
C GLU A 404 24.58 -6.23 21.36
N GLY A 405 24.67 -6.68 20.11
CA GLY A 405 24.05 -6.03 18.96
C GLY A 405 22.53 -6.16 18.94
N PHE A 406 21.95 -7.09 19.72
CA PHE A 406 20.51 -7.37 19.70
C PHE A 406 19.73 -6.16 20.23
N CYS A 407 20.06 -5.67 21.43
CA CYS A 407 19.41 -4.50 22.04
C CYS A 407 19.57 -3.20 21.23
N ARG A 408 20.64 -3.09 20.43
CA ARG A 408 20.87 -1.91 19.57
C ARG A 408 19.89 -1.86 18.41
N ARG A 409 19.45 -3.01 17.91
CA ARG A 409 18.58 -3.15 16.72
C ARG A 409 17.13 -3.41 17.11
N VAL A 410 16.91 -4.25 18.11
CA VAL A 410 15.60 -4.58 18.69
C VAL A 410 15.39 -3.70 19.91
N THR A 411 14.72 -2.56 19.71
CA THR A 411 14.48 -1.58 20.78
C THR A 411 13.09 -1.71 21.41
N LYS A 412 12.30 -2.68 20.95
CA LYS A 412 10.87 -2.78 21.24
C LYS A 412 10.55 -4.19 21.72
N PHE A 413 10.22 -4.29 23.00
CA PHE A 413 9.86 -5.52 23.66
C PHE A 413 8.39 -5.42 24.03
N PHE A 414 7.59 -6.34 23.52
CA PHE A 414 6.17 -6.42 23.82
C PHE A 414 5.90 -7.67 24.64
N HIS A 415 5.40 -7.45 25.85
CA HIS A 415 5.05 -8.52 26.76
C HIS A 415 3.58 -8.89 26.54
N PHE A 416 3.38 -10.14 26.14
CA PHE A 416 2.09 -10.78 26.04
C PHE A 416 1.82 -11.42 27.40
N ILE A 417 1.02 -10.73 28.20
CA ILE A 417 0.66 -11.15 29.56
C ILE A 417 -0.33 -12.32 29.47
N ASP A 418 -0.30 -13.19 30.48
CA ASP A 418 -1.24 -14.29 30.58
C ASP A 418 -2.66 -13.80 30.85
N PHE A 419 -3.67 -14.54 30.36
CA PHE A 419 -5.07 -14.15 30.57
C PHE A 419 -5.48 -14.30 32.03
N SER A 420 -6.34 -13.40 32.50
CA SER A 420 -7.07 -13.63 33.75
C SER A 420 -8.08 -14.78 33.60
N SER A 421 -8.53 -15.33 34.72
CA SER A 421 -9.65 -16.28 34.79
C SER A 421 -10.90 -15.76 34.07
N GLU A 422 -11.22 -14.47 34.25
CA GLU A 422 -12.35 -13.79 33.61
C GLU A 422 -12.18 -13.70 32.08
N GLU A 423 -10.97 -13.41 31.61
CA GLU A 423 -10.64 -13.38 30.18
C GLU A 423 -10.71 -14.77 29.55
N LEU A 424 -10.25 -15.82 30.26
CA LEU A 424 -10.37 -17.22 29.82
C LEU A 424 -11.84 -17.65 29.72
N ALA A 425 -12.67 -17.30 30.70
CA ALA A 425 -14.11 -17.56 30.66
C ALA A 425 -14.79 -16.84 29.49
N THR A 426 -14.38 -15.59 29.21
CA THR A 426 -14.87 -14.82 28.05
C THR A 426 -14.48 -15.50 26.73
N ILE A 427 -13.24 -15.98 26.61
CA ILE A 427 -12.76 -16.73 25.43
C ILE A 427 -13.57 -18.01 25.23
N LEU A 428 -13.89 -18.74 26.31
CA LEU A 428 -14.70 -19.95 26.28
C LEU A 428 -16.09 -19.67 25.67
N HIS A 429 -16.77 -18.63 26.14
CA HIS A 429 -18.06 -18.21 25.57
C HIS A 429 -17.96 -17.83 24.10
N ILE A 430 -16.96 -17.05 23.72
CA ILE A 430 -16.76 -16.63 22.33
C ILE A 430 -16.58 -17.85 21.42
N LYS A 431 -15.83 -18.86 21.87
CA LYS A 431 -15.63 -20.11 21.13
C LYS A 431 -16.93 -20.89 20.96
N MET A 432 -17.70 -21.06 22.02
CA MET A 432 -18.97 -21.79 21.97
C MET A 432 -20.05 -21.06 21.14
N ASN A 433 -19.98 -19.73 21.07
CA ASN A 433 -20.90 -18.95 20.24
C ASN A 433 -20.48 -18.85 18.76
N ASN A 434 -19.21 -19.17 18.42
CA ASN A 434 -18.66 -19.04 17.07
C ASN A 434 -18.03 -20.36 16.60
N LEU A 435 -18.78 -21.45 16.70
CA LEU A 435 -18.32 -22.78 16.30
C LEU A 435 -18.35 -22.93 14.78
N ALA A 436 -17.20 -23.28 14.18
CA ALA A 436 -17.11 -23.67 12.78
C ALA A 436 -17.64 -25.09 12.56
N GLU A 437 -18.15 -25.40 11.36
CA GLU A 437 -18.71 -26.73 11.01
C GLU A 437 -17.71 -27.89 11.17
N ASN A 438 -16.41 -27.61 11.08
CA ASN A 438 -15.34 -28.58 11.28
C ASN A 438 -14.84 -28.68 12.73
N SER A 439 -15.44 -27.93 13.67
CA SER A 439 -15.09 -27.96 15.08
C SER A 439 -15.57 -29.25 15.74
N LEU A 440 -14.77 -29.78 16.67
CA LEU A 440 -15.17 -30.91 17.52
C LEU A 440 -16.39 -30.59 18.40
N LEU A 441 -16.72 -29.32 18.57
CA LEU A 441 -17.84 -28.88 19.40
C LEU A 441 -19.01 -28.35 18.56
N PHE A 442 -18.97 -28.50 17.24
CA PHE A 442 -20.05 -28.02 16.37
C PHE A 442 -21.40 -28.64 16.78
N GLY A 443 -22.41 -27.78 16.99
CA GLY A 443 -23.75 -28.19 17.43
C GLY A 443 -23.97 -28.18 18.95
N PHE A 444 -22.90 -28.18 19.76
CA PHE A 444 -23.01 -28.11 21.22
C PHE A 444 -23.25 -26.68 21.72
N LYS A 445 -23.89 -26.56 22.89
CA LYS A 445 -24.19 -25.28 23.55
C LYS A 445 -23.86 -25.36 25.03
N LEU A 446 -23.63 -24.20 25.63
CA LEU A 446 -23.49 -24.07 27.08
C LEU A 446 -24.85 -23.91 27.74
N HIS A 447 -25.02 -24.52 28.92
CA HIS A 447 -26.19 -24.32 29.76
C HIS A 447 -26.30 -22.85 30.21
N SER A 448 -27.52 -22.39 30.50
CA SER A 448 -27.79 -20.99 30.88
C SER A 448 -27.11 -20.54 32.18
N GLU A 449 -26.71 -21.49 33.03
CA GLU A 449 -25.98 -21.25 34.28
C GLU A 449 -24.48 -21.09 34.07
N CYS A 450 -23.95 -21.49 32.91
CA CYS A 450 -22.55 -21.30 32.55
C CYS A 450 -22.30 -19.83 32.18
N ARG A 451 -22.39 -18.93 33.17
CA ARG A 451 -22.08 -17.50 33.01
C ARG A 451 -20.57 -17.27 33.11
N ILE A 452 -20.10 -16.14 32.58
CA ILE A 452 -18.68 -15.76 32.62
C ILE A 452 -18.14 -15.79 34.05
N GLU A 453 -18.90 -15.28 35.02
CA GLU A 453 -18.49 -15.23 36.43
C GLU A 453 -18.38 -16.64 37.05
N ALA A 454 -19.32 -17.53 36.71
CA ALA A 454 -19.32 -18.90 37.21
C ALA A 454 -18.14 -19.71 36.65
N ILE A 455 -17.89 -19.61 35.34
CA ILE A 455 -16.75 -20.27 34.70
C ILE A 455 -15.44 -19.68 35.21
N SER A 456 -15.35 -18.37 35.41
CA SER A 456 -14.17 -17.71 35.97
C SER A 456 -13.84 -18.24 37.37
N ALA A 457 -14.85 -18.31 38.26
CA ALA A 457 -14.68 -18.85 39.60
C ALA A 457 -14.29 -20.34 39.58
N LEU A 458 -14.86 -21.12 38.67
CA LEU A 458 -14.52 -22.53 38.47
C LEU A 458 -13.05 -22.69 38.05
N ILE A 459 -12.60 -21.91 37.06
CA ILE A 459 -11.20 -21.90 36.61
C ILE A 459 -10.27 -21.53 37.77
N GLU A 460 -10.63 -20.55 38.60
CA GLU A 460 -9.80 -20.17 39.76
C GLU A 460 -9.70 -21.25 40.83
N THR A 461 -10.79 -21.96 41.08
CA THR A 461 -10.89 -22.97 42.15
C THR A 461 -10.20 -24.27 41.75
N GLU A 462 -10.44 -24.74 40.52
CA GLU A 462 -10.01 -26.06 40.06
C GLU A 462 -8.61 -26.08 39.41
N THR A 463 -7.98 -24.91 39.24
CA THR A 463 -6.62 -24.83 38.68
C THR A 463 -5.65 -24.06 39.56
N THR A 464 -4.37 -24.39 39.47
CA THR A 464 -3.30 -23.60 40.07
C THR A 464 -2.88 -22.44 39.18
N GLU A 465 -2.30 -21.39 39.78
CA GLU A 465 -1.74 -20.25 39.01
C GLU A 465 -0.67 -20.72 38.01
N LYS A 466 0.10 -21.76 38.35
CA LYS A 466 1.10 -22.34 37.45
C LYS A 466 0.45 -22.99 36.23
N GLN A 467 -0.57 -23.83 36.41
CA GLN A 467 -1.30 -24.46 35.31
C GLN A 467 -1.94 -23.42 34.39
N ARG A 468 -2.54 -22.35 34.95
CA ARG A 468 -3.12 -21.26 34.16
C ARG A 468 -2.08 -20.53 33.32
N LYS A 469 -0.87 -20.28 33.85
CA LYS A 469 0.20 -19.63 33.09
C LYS A 469 0.80 -20.52 32.01
N GLU A 470 0.90 -21.83 32.26
CA GLU A 470 1.46 -22.79 31.30
C GLU A 470 0.49 -23.13 30.15
N ALA A 471 -0.78 -23.37 30.46
CA ALA A 471 -1.81 -23.74 29.48
C ALA A 471 -2.50 -22.54 28.85
N ASN A 472 -2.72 -21.47 29.62
CA ASN A 472 -3.31 -20.19 29.21
C ASN A 472 -4.52 -20.36 28.27
N GLY A 473 -4.56 -19.76 27.07
CA GLY A 473 -5.68 -19.94 26.14
C GLY A 473 -5.95 -21.39 25.71
N GLY A 474 -4.93 -22.27 25.76
CA GLY A 474 -5.08 -23.71 25.51
C GLY A 474 -5.78 -24.46 26.64
N LEU A 475 -5.88 -23.87 27.84
CA LEU A 475 -6.68 -24.39 28.95
C LEU A 475 -8.15 -24.52 28.53
N VAL A 476 -8.68 -23.50 27.84
CA VAL A 476 -10.07 -23.46 27.37
C VAL A 476 -10.36 -24.58 26.37
N ASP A 477 -9.45 -24.83 25.43
CA ASP A 477 -9.62 -25.91 24.45
C ASP A 477 -9.68 -27.28 25.14
N THR A 478 -8.76 -27.51 26.07
CA THR A 478 -8.69 -28.78 26.79
C THR A 478 -9.90 -28.97 27.70
N MET A 479 -10.30 -27.91 28.40
CA MET A 479 -11.50 -27.88 29.24
C MET A 479 -12.77 -28.21 28.45
N LEU A 480 -12.97 -27.60 27.27
CA LEU A 480 -14.15 -27.85 26.46
C LEU A 480 -14.17 -29.26 25.85
N ILE A 481 -13.03 -29.78 25.41
CA ILE A 481 -12.92 -31.15 24.89
C ILE A 481 -13.27 -32.14 26.00
N ASN A 482 -12.66 -31.99 27.18
CA ASN A 482 -12.93 -32.87 28.31
C ASN A 482 -14.37 -32.73 28.81
N ALA A 483 -14.94 -31.53 28.80
CA ALA A 483 -16.34 -31.32 29.19
C ALA A 483 -17.32 -32.03 28.27
N ARG A 484 -17.00 -32.16 26.98
CA ARG A 484 -17.80 -33.00 26.08
C ARG A 484 -17.72 -34.47 26.47
N GLU A 485 -16.54 -34.98 26.82
CA GLU A 485 -16.41 -36.36 27.31
C GLU A 485 -17.17 -36.57 28.62
N SER A 486 -17.16 -35.57 29.52
CA SER A 486 -17.95 -35.57 30.75
C SER A 486 -19.46 -35.57 30.48
N LEU A 487 -19.93 -34.78 29.50
CA LEU A 487 -21.31 -34.81 29.03
C LEU A 487 -21.69 -36.21 28.53
N ASP A 488 -20.85 -36.80 27.68
CA ASP A 488 -21.08 -38.14 27.13
C ASP A 488 -21.17 -39.21 28.25
N LEU A 489 -20.41 -39.03 29.34
CA LEU A 489 -20.47 -39.90 30.53
C LEU A 489 -21.70 -39.65 31.41
N ARG A 490 -22.19 -38.40 31.48
CA ARG A 490 -23.36 -38.02 32.27
C ARG A 490 -24.68 -38.49 31.64
N LEU A 491 -24.73 -38.54 30.31
CA LEU A 491 -25.93 -38.91 29.57
C LEU A 491 -26.25 -40.42 29.68
N SER A 492 -27.53 -40.74 29.87
CA SER A 492 -28.02 -42.11 29.75
C SER A 492 -28.10 -42.53 28.28
N TYR A 493 -27.82 -43.80 27.98
CA TYR A 493 -28.00 -44.37 26.63
C TYR A 493 -29.43 -44.22 26.08
N ASP A 494 -30.43 -44.13 26.97
CA ASP A 494 -31.84 -43.96 26.61
C ASP A 494 -32.28 -42.49 26.51
N CYS A 495 -31.35 -41.52 26.59
CA CYS A 495 -31.67 -40.10 26.50
C CYS A 495 -32.24 -39.77 25.10
N ILE A 496 -33.46 -39.24 25.08
CA ILE A 496 -34.19 -38.82 23.87
C ILE A 496 -34.33 -37.30 23.76
N ASP A 497 -33.95 -36.56 24.80
CA ASP A 497 -34.03 -35.10 24.79
C ASP A 497 -32.88 -34.53 23.95
N THR A 498 -33.26 -34.00 22.77
CA THR A 498 -32.29 -33.44 21.82
C THR A 498 -31.56 -32.21 22.35
N GLU A 499 -32.15 -31.46 23.28
CA GLU A 499 -31.47 -30.32 23.89
C GLU A 499 -30.44 -30.79 24.93
N GLU A 500 -30.80 -31.79 25.75
CA GLU A 500 -29.90 -32.33 26.78
C GLU A 500 -28.66 -32.99 26.16
N LEU A 501 -28.81 -33.72 25.06
CA LEU A 501 -27.71 -34.39 24.33
C LEU A 501 -26.62 -33.42 23.83
N LEU A 502 -26.93 -32.13 23.69
CA LEU A 502 -26.04 -31.11 23.13
C LEU A 502 -25.68 -30.01 24.13
N THR A 503 -26.15 -30.10 25.38
CA THR A 503 -25.98 -29.03 26.37
C THR A 503 -24.93 -29.41 27.41
N ILE A 504 -23.80 -28.70 27.36
CA ILE A 504 -22.70 -28.80 28.33
C ILE A 504 -23.06 -27.97 29.57
N THR A 505 -23.04 -28.60 30.76
CA THR A 505 -23.34 -27.95 32.04
C THR A 505 -22.08 -27.49 32.77
N LEU A 506 -22.24 -26.79 33.88
CA LEU A 506 -21.12 -26.36 34.72
C LEU A 506 -20.40 -27.54 35.36
N GLU A 507 -21.14 -28.61 35.71
CA GLU A 507 -20.60 -29.86 36.26
C GLU A 507 -19.72 -30.59 35.22
N ASP A 508 -20.13 -30.60 33.95
CA ASP A 508 -19.34 -31.20 32.87
C ASP A 508 -18.00 -30.46 32.70
N LEU A 509 -18.04 -29.12 32.78
CA LEU A 509 -16.86 -28.25 32.74
C LEU A 509 -15.94 -28.49 33.95
N GLU A 510 -16.51 -28.61 35.15
CA GLU A 510 -15.78 -28.90 36.40
C GLU A 510 -15.07 -30.25 36.32
N ALA A 511 -15.80 -31.31 35.96
CA ALA A 511 -15.24 -32.64 35.76
C ALA A 511 -14.14 -32.63 34.68
N GLY A 512 -14.34 -31.84 33.62
CA GLY A 512 -13.36 -31.69 32.54
C GLY A 512 -12.06 -31.02 32.99
N ILE A 513 -12.11 -30.06 33.92
CA ILE A 513 -10.92 -29.48 34.54
C ILE A 513 -10.27 -30.47 35.52
N GLY A 514 -11.05 -31.23 36.29
CA GLY A 514 -10.52 -32.24 37.22
C GLY A 514 -9.63 -33.30 36.56
N LEU A 515 -9.80 -33.53 35.25
CA LEU A 515 -8.93 -34.42 34.46
C LEU A 515 -7.57 -33.79 34.10
N LEU A 516 -7.40 -32.48 34.26
CA LEU A 516 -6.13 -31.75 34.04
C LEU A 516 -5.21 -31.74 35.26
N SER A 517 -5.75 -32.07 36.44
CA SER A 517 -5.05 -32.02 37.73
C SER A 517 -4.47 -33.38 38.17
N GLN A 518 -4.67 -34.45 37.40
CA GLN A 518 -3.99 -35.75 37.51
C GLN A 518 -2.78 -35.81 36.59
#